data_AF-A0A6P6G756-F1
#
_entry.id   AF-A0A6P6G756-F1
#
_cell.length_a   1.000
_cell.length_b   1.000
_cell.length_c   1.000
_cell.angle_alpha   90.00
_cell.angle_beta   90.00
_cell.angle_gamma   90.00
#
_symmetry.space_group_name_H-M   'P 1'
#
loop_
_entity.id
_entity.type
_entity.pdbx_description
1 polymer ?
#
loop_
_entity_poly.entity_id
_entity_poly.type
_entity_poly.pdbx_seq_one_letter_code
_entity_poly.pdbx_strand_id
1 'polypeptide(L)'
;MSSINLTCSLWLLWVLSLLYLPQLHALNFNYPDFRDSNGIVPSGQANITEGILRLTNGSPITTVGRAVYDIQVLLWDNSTGKAADFTTTFDFSIKKMGSDPIGGDGLAFFLAKNGSQAPEKSHGGCFGLFTNCTFNSADGLVAVEFDTFRNTYDQGSNHFGIDIDIDSIYSPRTKEVAGPLTDGSRIHVMIHYDSSTSNFSVTLSLRIIHPPLMTMKLFIIFGL
;
A
#
# COMPACT_ATOMS: atom_id res chain seq x y z
N MET A 1 -53.81 30.93 -12.05
CA MET A 1 -53.24 30.72 -10.70
C MET A 1 -52.69 29.30 -10.47
N SER A 2 -52.75 28.36 -11.44
CA SER A 2 -52.29 26.98 -11.25
C SER A 2 -50.81 26.73 -11.59
N SER A 3 -50.19 27.56 -12.44
CA SER A 3 -48.81 27.34 -12.92
C SER A 3 -47.73 27.60 -11.87
N ILE A 4 -47.97 28.52 -10.92
CA ILE A 4 -47.01 28.90 -9.87
C ILE A 4 -46.84 27.78 -8.82
N ASN A 5 -47.88 26.99 -8.57
CA ASN A 5 -47.83 25.89 -7.62
C ASN A 5 -47.04 24.68 -8.17
N LEU A 6 -47.10 24.45 -9.49
CA LEU A 6 -46.39 23.35 -10.14
C LEU A 6 -44.87 23.60 -10.19
N THR A 7 -44.45 24.84 -10.43
CA THR A 7 -43.02 25.19 -10.46
C THR A 7 -42.40 25.12 -9.06
N CYS A 8 -43.15 25.51 -8.03
CA CYS A 8 -42.71 25.43 -6.64
C CYS A 8 -42.53 23.98 -6.17
N SER A 9 -43.45 23.06 -6.53
CA SER A 9 -43.32 21.64 -6.18
C SER A 9 -42.16 20.95 -6.88
N LEU A 10 -41.89 21.29 -8.14
CA LEU A 10 -40.75 20.75 -8.89
C LEU A 10 -39.41 21.23 -8.31
N TRP A 11 -39.32 22.50 -7.91
CA TRP A 11 -38.13 23.04 -7.24
C TRP A 11 -37.89 22.37 -5.89
N LEU A 12 -38.94 22.14 -5.09
CA LEU A 12 -38.84 21.45 -3.80
C LEU A 12 -38.39 19.99 -3.97
N LEU A 13 -38.94 19.27 -4.95
CA LEU A 13 -38.53 17.90 -5.29
C LEU A 13 -37.06 17.84 -5.76
N TRP A 14 -36.61 18.83 -6.53
CA TRP A 14 -35.21 18.93 -6.96
C TRP A 14 -34.27 19.21 -5.77
N VAL A 15 -34.64 20.13 -4.87
CA VAL A 15 -33.89 20.39 -3.62
C VAL A 15 -33.86 19.15 -2.72
N LEU A 16 -34.99 18.43 -2.58
CA LEU A 16 -35.05 17.17 -1.84
C LEU A 16 -34.17 16.09 -2.50
N SER A 17 -34.12 16.01 -3.83
CA SER A 17 -33.25 15.06 -4.52
C SER A 17 -31.75 15.35 -4.32
N LEU A 18 -31.37 16.62 -4.15
CA LEU A 18 -30.01 17.03 -3.80
C LEU A 18 -29.63 16.67 -2.35
N LEU A 19 -30.62 16.60 -1.44
CA LEU A 19 -30.43 16.13 -0.05
C LEU A 19 -30.31 14.60 0.06
N TYR A 20 -30.68 13.86 -0.99
CA TYR A 20 -30.57 12.40 -1.09
C TYR A 20 -29.35 11.93 -1.88
N LEU A 21 -28.46 12.85 -2.31
CA LEU A 21 -27.19 12.44 -2.90
C LEU A 21 -26.38 11.71 -1.83
N PRO A 22 -25.95 10.45 -2.06
CA PRO A 22 -25.07 9.77 -1.13
C PRO A 22 -23.81 10.62 -0.98
N GLN A 23 -23.58 11.09 0.24
CA GLN A 23 -22.41 11.89 0.54
C GLN A 23 -21.21 10.95 0.47
N LEU A 24 -20.51 10.87 -0.67
CA LEU A 24 -19.30 10.05 -0.83
C LEU A 24 -18.20 10.60 0.09
N HIS A 25 -18.01 10.02 1.29
CA HIS A 25 -16.94 10.43 2.21
C HIS A 25 -15.69 9.62 2.01
N ALA A 26 -14.66 10.19 1.39
CA ALA A 26 -13.37 9.51 1.38
C ALA A 26 -12.80 9.29 2.83
N LEU A 27 -12.08 8.18 3.12
CA LEU A 27 -11.57 7.61 4.40
C LEU A 27 -10.17 8.13 4.63
N ASN A 28 -10.04 9.17 5.44
CA ASN A 28 -8.73 9.69 5.76
C ASN A 28 -8.08 8.89 6.87
N PHE A 29 -6.83 8.49 6.69
CA PHE A 29 -5.97 8.17 7.83
C PHE A 29 -4.57 8.72 7.62
N ASN A 30 -3.94 9.11 8.72
CA ASN A 30 -2.60 9.68 8.70
C ASN A 30 -1.87 9.24 9.96
N TYR A 31 -0.71 8.62 9.77
CA TYR A 31 0.24 8.27 10.82
C TYR A 31 1.53 9.08 10.61
N PRO A 32 1.69 10.25 11.26
CA PRO A 32 2.96 10.99 11.24
C PRO A 32 4.09 10.19 11.88
N ASP A 33 3.73 9.37 12.86
CA ASP A 33 4.47 8.26 13.44
C ASP A 33 3.47 7.18 13.88
N PHE A 34 3.95 6.09 14.48
CA PHE A 34 3.12 4.98 14.96
C PHE A 34 2.94 4.97 16.49
N ARG A 35 3.04 6.13 17.18
CA ARG A 35 2.74 6.20 18.63
C ARG A 35 1.24 6.08 18.88
N ASP A 36 0.44 6.68 18.01
CA ASP A 36 -0.98 6.37 17.86
C ASP A 36 -1.13 5.54 16.59
N SER A 37 -1.32 4.23 16.77
CA SER A 37 -1.44 3.27 15.66
C SER A 37 -2.83 2.64 15.62
N ASN A 38 -3.86 3.36 16.06
CA ASN A 38 -5.24 2.88 16.05
C ASN A 38 -5.64 2.42 14.65
N GLY A 39 -6.12 1.18 14.54
CA GLY A 39 -6.52 0.58 13.27
C GLY A 39 -5.39 -0.10 12.49
N ILE A 40 -4.13 -0.01 12.93
CA ILE A 40 -3.04 -0.83 12.38
C ILE A 40 -2.96 -2.14 13.14
N VAL A 41 -2.99 -3.26 12.41
CA VAL A 41 -2.93 -4.62 12.95
C VAL A 41 -1.65 -5.30 12.47
N PRO A 42 -0.59 -5.33 13.31
CA PRO A 42 0.61 -6.11 13.03
C PRO A 42 0.38 -7.62 13.13
N SER A 43 1.06 -8.38 12.30
CA SER A 43 1.11 -9.85 12.36
C SER A 43 2.48 -10.38 11.95
N GLY A 44 2.75 -11.66 12.25
CA GLY A 44 4.08 -12.25 12.09
C GLY A 44 5.07 -11.63 13.07
N GLN A 45 6.25 -11.25 12.58
CA GLN A 45 7.27 -10.54 13.38
C GLN A 45 7.13 -9.01 13.38
N ALA A 46 6.06 -8.47 12.77
CA ALA A 46 5.85 -7.03 12.77
C ALA A 46 5.53 -6.52 14.19
N ASN A 47 6.14 -5.40 14.56
CA ASN A 47 5.93 -4.77 15.86
C ASN A 47 5.99 -3.24 15.74
N ILE A 48 5.25 -2.56 16.61
CA ILE A 48 5.26 -1.11 16.74
C ILE A 48 6.01 -0.75 18.02
N THR A 49 7.07 0.03 17.90
CA THR A 49 7.89 0.41 19.07
C THR A 49 8.48 1.80 18.83
N GLU A 50 8.42 2.66 19.85
CA GLU A 50 8.96 4.02 19.81
C GLU A 50 8.42 4.89 18.65
N GLY A 51 7.20 4.63 18.19
CA GLY A 51 6.59 5.35 17.08
C GLY A 51 7.03 4.85 15.69
N ILE A 52 7.70 3.70 15.62
CA ILE A 52 8.14 3.07 14.37
C ILE A 52 7.42 1.73 14.20
N LEU A 53 6.76 1.55 13.05
CA LEU A 53 6.31 0.24 12.61
C LEU A 53 7.50 -0.51 11.99
N ARG A 54 7.92 -1.58 12.64
CA ARG A 54 8.99 -2.47 12.19
C ARG A 54 8.36 -3.75 11.65
N LEU A 55 8.48 -4.01 10.35
CA LEU A 55 7.95 -5.24 9.75
C LEU A 55 8.86 -6.45 10.03
N THR A 56 10.17 -6.23 10.10
CA THR A 56 11.17 -7.26 10.40
C THR A 56 12.15 -6.76 11.46
N ASN A 57 12.84 -7.68 12.13
CA ASN A 57 13.72 -7.36 13.26
C ASN A 57 15.23 -7.46 12.92
N GLY A 58 15.57 -7.70 11.66
CA GLY A 58 16.95 -7.83 11.20
C GLY A 58 17.69 -9.06 11.76
N SER A 59 16.94 -10.05 12.23
CA SER A 59 17.47 -11.36 12.60
C SER A 59 18.18 -12.02 11.40
N PRO A 60 19.28 -12.76 11.62
CA PRO A 60 19.93 -13.55 10.58
C PRO A 60 19.09 -14.77 10.14
N ILE A 61 18.05 -15.10 10.89
CA ILE A 61 17.01 -16.07 10.51
C ILE A 61 15.90 -15.33 9.77
N THR A 62 15.34 -15.96 8.75
CA THR A 62 14.17 -15.49 7.99
C THR A 62 13.07 -14.96 8.90
N THR A 63 12.66 -13.70 8.67
CA THR A 63 11.54 -13.06 9.37
C THR A 63 10.56 -12.47 8.39
N VAL A 64 9.29 -12.50 8.76
CA VAL A 64 8.17 -12.02 7.93
C VAL A 64 7.19 -11.33 8.83
N GLY A 65 6.92 -10.06 8.56
CA GLY A 65 5.90 -9.32 9.28
C GLY A 65 5.05 -8.52 8.34
N ARG A 66 3.78 -8.40 8.72
CA ARG A 66 2.78 -7.61 8.00
C ARG A 66 2.14 -6.63 8.96
N ALA A 67 1.68 -5.52 8.42
CA ALA A 67 0.76 -4.63 9.11
C ALA A 67 -0.36 -4.27 8.14
N VAL A 68 -1.59 -4.42 8.58
CA VAL A 68 -2.78 -4.11 7.78
C VAL A 68 -3.61 -3.06 8.48
N TYR A 69 -4.32 -2.24 7.71
CA TYR A 69 -5.37 -1.38 8.26
C TYR A 69 -6.63 -2.24 8.48
N ASP A 70 -7.27 -2.12 9.64
CA ASP A 70 -8.38 -2.98 10.07
C ASP A 70 -9.72 -2.64 9.42
N ILE A 71 -9.83 -1.43 8.85
CA ILE A 71 -11.01 -1.01 8.09
C ILE A 71 -10.90 -1.45 6.63
N GLN A 72 -11.95 -2.11 6.16
CA GLN A 72 -12.08 -2.57 4.77
C GLN A 72 -12.34 -1.40 3.82
N VAL A 73 -11.84 -1.51 2.58
CA VAL A 73 -12.03 -0.49 1.53
C VAL A 73 -12.65 -1.13 0.29
N LEU A 74 -13.69 -0.50 -0.27
CA LEU A 74 -14.32 -0.94 -1.51
C LEU A 74 -13.55 -0.37 -2.73
N LEU A 75 -12.73 -1.21 -3.37
CA LEU A 75 -11.92 -0.80 -4.53
C LEU A 75 -12.69 -0.85 -5.86
N TRP A 76 -13.70 -1.72 -5.96
CA TRP A 76 -14.51 -1.91 -7.15
C TRP A 76 -15.94 -2.26 -6.77
N ASP A 77 -16.90 -1.50 -7.29
CA ASP A 77 -18.33 -1.80 -7.17
C ASP A 77 -18.81 -2.49 -8.45
N ASN A 78 -19.05 -3.79 -8.36
CA ASN A 78 -19.49 -4.60 -9.50
C ASN A 78 -20.91 -4.24 -9.98
N SER A 79 -21.73 -3.61 -9.13
CA SER A 79 -23.09 -3.20 -9.49
C SER A 79 -23.10 -1.94 -10.35
N THR A 80 -22.15 -1.04 -10.14
CA THR A 80 -22.02 0.21 -10.90
C THR A 80 -20.89 0.20 -11.92
N GLY A 81 -20.00 -0.79 -11.86
CA GLY A 81 -18.79 -0.86 -12.69
C GLY A 81 -17.76 0.22 -12.37
N LYS A 82 -17.83 0.82 -11.18
CA LYS A 82 -16.95 1.91 -10.76
C LYS A 82 -15.79 1.36 -9.94
N ALA A 83 -14.57 1.81 -10.23
CA ALA A 83 -13.41 1.62 -9.37
C ALA A 83 -13.17 2.87 -8.52
N ALA A 84 -12.54 2.70 -7.36
CA ALA A 84 -12.04 3.81 -6.57
C ALA A 84 -10.67 4.26 -7.09
N ASP A 85 -10.47 5.58 -7.18
CA ASP A 85 -9.12 6.15 -7.26
C ASP A 85 -8.41 5.96 -5.92
N PHE A 86 -7.09 5.82 -5.91
CA PHE A 86 -6.36 5.93 -4.65
C PHE A 86 -4.98 6.58 -4.75
N THR A 87 -4.52 7.13 -3.63
CA THR A 87 -3.17 7.64 -3.42
C THR A 87 -2.71 7.26 -2.02
N THR A 88 -1.54 6.65 -1.91
CA THR A 88 -0.85 6.44 -0.63
C THR A 88 0.56 7.02 -0.69
N THR A 89 1.00 7.55 0.44
CA THR A 89 2.39 8.00 0.59
C THR A 89 2.93 7.48 1.90
N PHE A 90 4.16 7.00 1.89
CA PHE A 90 4.83 6.54 3.09
C PHE A 90 6.33 6.70 2.96
N ASP A 91 6.97 6.77 4.11
CA ASP A 91 8.42 6.71 4.21
C ASP A 91 8.84 5.39 4.82
N PHE A 92 9.88 4.79 4.29
CA PHE A 92 10.49 3.60 4.87
C PHE A 92 12.02 3.67 4.79
N SER A 93 12.68 2.78 5.50
CA SER A 93 14.13 2.58 5.43
C SER A 93 14.41 1.09 5.54
N ILE A 94 15.27 0.57 4.68
CA ILE A 94 15.81 -0.79 4.80
C ILE A 94 17.26 -0.65 5.21
N LYS A 95 17.67 -1.39 6.23
CA LYS A 95 19.05 -1.38 6.73
C LYS A 95 19.55 -2.81 6.89
N LYS A 96 20.64 -3.15 6.21
CA LYS A 96 21.37 -4.39 6.46
C LYS A 96 21.96 -4.39 7.87
N MET A 97 21.84 -5.51 8.57
CA MET A 97 22.34 -5.67 9.93
C MET A 97 23.72 -6.34 9.92
N GLY A 98 24.63 -5.81 10.74
CA GLY A 98 25.97 -6.38 10.91
C GLY A 98 26.80 -6.39 9.62
N SER A 99 27.49 -7.50 9.37
CA SER A 99 28.35 -7.71 8.21
C SER A 99 27.67 -8.53 7.11
N ASP A 100 26.33 -8.60 7.08
CA ASP A 100 25.60 -9.35 6.06
C ASP A 100 25.95 -8.82 4.66
N PRO A 101 26.68 -9.60 3.84
CA PRO A 101 27.11 -9.14 2.53
C PRO A 101 25.98 -9.16 1.51
N ILE A 102 24.89 -9.88 1.78
CA ILE A 102 23.79 -10.15 0.86
C ILE A 102 22.60 -9.24 1.18
N GLY A 103 22.05 -9.33 2.40
CA GLY A 103 20.78 -8.70 2.77
C GLY A 103 19.56 -9.33 2.06
N GLY A 104 18.39 -8.73 2.26
CA GLY A 104 17.13 -9.18 1.64
C GLY A 104 15.98 -9.34 2.64
N ASP A 105 14.75 -9.57 2.18
CA ASP A 105 14.31 -9.63 0.77
C ASP A 105 13.66 -8.31 0.31
N GLY A 106 13.04 -7.53 1.22
CA GLY A 106 12.63 -6.15 0.94
C GLY A 106 11.36 -5.73 1.68
N LEU A 107 10.50 -4.95 1.02
CA LEU A 107 9.23 -4.45 1.55
C LEU A 107 8.16 -4.44 0.46
N ALA A 108 6.90 -4.70 0.79
CA ALA A 108 5.79 -4.58 -0.16
C ALA A 108 4.64 -3.76 0.42
N PHE A 109 4.07 -2.86 -0.38
CA PHE A 109 2.72 -2.33 -0.18
C PHE A 109 1.75 -3.24 -0.92
N PHE A 110 0.62 -3.62 -0.31
CA PHE A 110 -0.30 -4.53 -0.97
C PHE A 110 -1.77 -4.20 -0.67
N LEU A 111 -2.62 -4.59 -1.63
CA LEU A 111 -4.07 -4.65 -1.53
C LEU A 111 -4.45 -6.12 -1.65
N ALA A 112 -5.24 -6.61 -0.72
CA ALA A 112 -5.72 -7.99 -0.72
C ALA A 112 -7.22 -8.03 -0.47
N LYS A 113 -7.85 -9.14 -0.85
CA LYS A 113 -9.25 -9.40 -0.49
C LYS A 113 -9.45 -9.28 1.02
N ASN A 114 -10.61 -8.75 1.40
CA ASN A 114 -11.01 -8.69 2.79
C ASN A 114 -10.94 -10.09 3.45
N GLY A 115 -10.46 -10.14 4.69
CA GLY A 115 -10.26 -11.38 5.43
C GLY A 115 -9.04 -12.19 4.98
N SER A 116 -8.25 -11.70 4.02
CA SER A 116 -6.95 -12.29 3.67
C SER A 116 -6.08 -12.41 4.92
N GLN A 117 -5.64 -13.63 5.20
CA GLN A 117 -4.79 -13.93 6.33
C GLN A 117 -3.31 -13.83 5.93
N ALA A 118 -2.43 -13.83 6.93
CA ALA A 118 -1.02 -14.08 6.67
C ALA A 118 -0.86 -15.49 6.05
N PRO A 119 -0.32 -15.62 4.84
CA PRO A 119 -0.15 -16.89 4.17
C PRO A 119 0.87 -17.76 4.92
N GLU A 120 0.58 -19.06 5.01
CA GLU A 120 1.49 -20.03 5.58
C GLU A 120 2.72 -20.22 4.69
N LYS A 121 3.88 -20.41 5.34
CA LYS A 121 5.17 -20.71 4.66
C LYS A 121 5.53 -19.69 3.57
N SER A 122 5.12 -18.44 3.77
CA SER A 122 5.46 -17.33 2.91
C SER A 122 6.67 -16.61 3.49
N HIS A 123 7.79 -16.64 2.78
CA HIS A 123 9.09 -16.21 3.27
C HIS A 123 9.93 -15.59 2.15
N GLY A 124 10.95 -14.82 2.53
CA GLY A 124 11.88 -14.20 1.59
C GLY A 124 11.17 -13.39 0.50
N GLY A 125 11.58 -13.57 -0.76
CA GLY A 125 11.02 -12.92 -1.96
C GLY A 125 9.56 -13.23 -2.29
N CYS A 126 8.79 -13.74 -1.32
CA CYS A 126 7.34 -13.86 -1.38
C CYS A 126 6.65 -12.84 -0.48
N PHE A 127 7.43 -12.00 0.22
CA PHE A 127 7.03 -10.84 1.03
C PHE A 127 5.95 -11.09 2.09
N GLY A 128 5.68 -12.36 2.43
CA GLY A 128 4.54 -12.70 3.29
C GLY A 128 3.18 -12.57 2.59
N LEU A 129 3.15 -12.61 1.26
CA LEU A 129 1.97 -12.40 0.42
C LEU A 129 1.46 -13.66 -0.28
N PHE A 130 2.35 -14.62 -0.56
CA PHE A 130 2.01 -15.84 -1.30
C PHE A 130 2.22 -17.12 -0.47
N THR A 131 1.19 -17.96 -0.37
CA THR A 131 1.26 -19.25 0.36
C THR A 131 2.26 -20.18 -0.32
N ASN A 132 3.16 -20.80 0.47
CA ASN A 132 4.26 -21.65 -0.02
C ASN A 132 5.13 -21.00 -1.11
N CYS A 133 5.14 -19.67 -1.23
CA CYS A 133 5.79 -19.00 -2.37
C CYS A 133 5.28 -19.48 -3.73
N THR A 134 4.02 -19.92 -3.79
CA THR A 134 3.36 -20.40 -5.01
C THR A 134 2.24 -19.47 -5.42
N PHE A 135 2.10 -19.29 -6.74
CA PHE A 135 1.03 -18.52 -7.37
C PHE A 135 -0.35 -19.11 -7.04
N ASN A 136 -1.31 -18.23 -6.74
CA ASN A 136 -2.73 -18.58 -6.75
C ASN A 136 -3.57 -17.38 -7.21
N SER A 137 -4.13 -17.45 -8.43
CA SER A 137 -5.00 -16.41 -9.00
C SER A 137 -6.30 -16.16 -8.25
N ALA A 138 -6.59 -16.95 -7.21
CA ALA A 138 -7.80 -16.79 -6.41
C ALA A 138 -7.66 -15.74 -5.29
N ASP A 139 -6.45 -15.24 -5.00
CA ASP A 139 -6.20 -14.45 -3.78
C ASP A 139 -6.58 -12.96 -3.92
N GLY A 140 -6.68 -12.43 -5.15
CA GLY A 140 -7.06 -11.04 -5.42
C GLY A 140 -6.08 -10.08 -4.74
N LEU A 141 -4.81 -10.23 -5.09
CA LEU A 141 -3.68 -9.53 -4.52
C LEU A 141 -3.08 -8.59 -5.57
N VAL A 142 -2.87 -7.33 -5.19
CA VAL A 142 -2.01 -6.40 -5.92
C VAL A 142 -0.91 -5.95 -4.97
N ALA A 143 0.35 -6.06 -5.37
CA ALA A 143 1.47 -5.59 -4.56
C ALA A 143 2.38 -4.65 -5.36
N VAL A 144 2.98 -3.70 -4.64
CA VAL A 144 4.10 -2.89 -5.08
C VAL A 144 5.28 -3.27 -4.21
N GLU A 145 6.21 -4.00 -4.78
CA GLU A 145 7.38 -4.53 -4.07
C GLU A 145 8.56 -3.59 -4.23
N PHE A 146 9.35 -3.51 -3.17
CA PHE A 146 10.65 -2.85 -3.09
C PHE A 146 11.64 -3.97 -2.85
N ASP A 147 11.88 -4.76 -3.90
CA ASP A 147 12.75 -5.91 -3.85
C ASP A 147 14.20 -5.45 -3.66
N THR A 148 14.92 -6.16 -2.81
CA THR A 148 16.32 -5.92 -2.47
C THR A 148 17.21 -7.15 -2.70
N PHE A 149 16.60 -8.25 -3.13
CA PHE A 149 17.26 -9.54 -3.28
C PHE A 149 16.78 -10.25 -4.54
N ARG A 150 17.69 -10.42 -5.50
CA ARG A 150 17.38 -11.12 -6.74
C ARG A 150 17.21 -12.63 -6.56
N ASN A 151 15.98 -13.10 -6.63
CA ASN A 151 15.56 -14.47 -6.83
C ASN A 151 15.70 -14.92 -8.30
N THR A 152 15.56 -16.23 -8.53
CA THR A 152 15.71 -16.85 -9.86
C THR A 152 14.58 -16.50 -10.82
N TYR A 153 13.45 -16.02 -10.30
CA TYR A 153 12.26 -15.68 -11.07
C TYR A 153 12.17 -14.18 -11.42
N ASP A 154 13.07 -13.35 -10.90
CA ASP A 154 13.01 -11.89 -11.14
C ASP A 154 13.54 -11.53 -12.52
N GLN A 155 12.88 -10.56 -13.13
CA GLN A 155 13.27 -10.01 -14.42
C GLN A 155 14.20 -8.81 -14.22
N GLY A 156 15.46 -8.93 -14.62
CA GLY A 156 16.42 -7.83 -14.56
C GLY A 156 17.81 -8.27 -14.12
N SER A 157 18.76 -7.35 -14.23
CA SER A 157 20.15 -7.62 -13.85
C SER A 157 20.49 -7.11 -12.45
N ASN A 158 19.69 -6.18 -11.92
CA ASN A 158 19.97 -5.51 -10.66
C ASN A 158 19.22 -6.07 -9.46
N HIS A 159 19.84 -5.82 -8.30
CA HIS A 159 19.42 -6.22 -6.96
C HIS A 159 18.18 -5.48 -6.43
N PHE A 160 17.57 -4.56 -7.19
CA PHE A 160 16.52 -3.68 -6.68
C PHE A 160 15.48 -3.31 -7.75
N GLY A 161 14.24 -3.77 -7.55
CA GLY A 161 13.10 -3.56 -8.44
C GLY A 161 11.93 -2.86 -7.73
N ILE A 162 11.19 -2.02 -8.47
CA ILE A 162 9.78 -1.78 -8.16
C ILE A 162 8.98 -2.76 -9.00
N ASP A 163 8.26 -3.63 -8.32
CA ASP A 163 7.54 -4.72 -8.94
C ASP A 163 6.05 -4.57 -8.67
N ILE A 164 5.24 -4.58 -9.73
CA ILE A 164 3.79 -4.54 -9.60
C ILE A 164 3.25 -5.92 -9.85
N ASP A 165 2.95 -6.62 -8.77
CA ASP A 165 2.46 -7.98 -8.79
C ASP A 165 0.93 -7.98 -8.82
N ILE A 166 0.37 -8.76 -9.75
CA ILE A 166 -1.08 -8.96 -9.87
C ILE A 166 -1.31 -10.47 -9.79
N ASP A 167 -1.76 -10.91 -8.61
CA ASP A 167 -2.03 -12.31 -8.30
C ASP A 167 -0.85 -13.27 -8.55
N SER A 168 0.38 -12.76 -8.62
CA SER A 168 1.55 -13.52 -9.07
C SER A 168 2.84 -12.90 -8.52
N ILE A 169 3.78 -13.74 -8.06
CA ILE A 169 5.17 -13.37 -7.71
C ILE A 169 5.99 -12.91 -8.93
N TYR A 170 5.48 -13.16 -10.14
CA TYR A 170 6.08 -12.67 -11.37
C TYR A 170 5.51 -11.30 -11.68
N SER A 171 6.40 -10.32 -11.66
CA SER A 171 6.07 -8.91 -11.84
C SER A 171 5.91 -8.58 -13.33
N PRO A 172 4.69 -8.27 -13.82
CA PRO A 172 4.49 -7.82 -15.20
C PRO A 172 5.14 -6.47 -15.51
N ARG A 173 5.52 -5.69 -14.49
CA ARG A 173 6.18 -4.38 -14.64
C ARG A 173 7.27 -4.25 -13.59
N THR A 174 8.50 -4.11 -14.05
CA THR A 174 9.68 -3.91 -13.20
C THR A 174 10.34 -2.58 -13.54
N LYS A 175 10.91 -1.90 -12.54
CA LYS A 175 11.76 -0.74 -12.76
C LYS A 175 12.98 -0.78 -11.84
N GLU A 176 14.17 -0.81 -12.44
CA GLU A 176 15.42 -0.74 -11.67
C GLU A 176 15.59 0.65 -11.03
N VAL A 177 15.99 0.67 -9.76
CA VAL A 177 16.27 1.90 -9.00
C VAL A 177 17.76 1.97 -8.67
N ALA A 178 18.40 3.10 -8.99
CA ALA A 178 19.79 3.34 -8.66
C ALA A 178 19.95 3.91 -7.23
N GLY A 179 20.82 3.30 -6.43
CA GLY A 179 21.23 3.80 -5.10
C GLY A 179 21.19 2.75 -3.99
N PRO A 180 21.88 2.98 -2.86
CA PRO A 180 21.94 2.01 -1.76
C PRO A 180 20.67 2.06 -0.91
N LEU A 181 19.58 1.42 -1.35
CA LEU A 181 18.30 1.39 -0.60
C LEU A 181 18.37 0.64 0.74
N THR A 182 19.49 -0.05 1.00
CA THR A 182 19.74 -0.89 2.19
C THR A 182 20.72 -0.26 3.20
N ASP A 183 21.11 1.00 3.02
CA ASP A 183 22.02 1.72 3.91
C ASP A 183 21.32 2.37 5.13
N GLY A 184 19.99 2.25 5.22
CA GLY A 184 19.15 2.89 6.22
C GLY A 184 18.70 4.30 5.86
N SER A 185 18.98 4.79 4.64
CA SER A 185 18.42 6.03 4.12
C SER A 185 16.89 5.98 4.07
N ARG A 186 16.27 7.14 4.24
CA ARG A 186 14.81 7.29 4.17
C ARG A 186 14.37 7.40 2.72
N ILE A 187 13.46 6.53 2.31
CA ILE A 187 12.87 6.50 0.97
C ILE A 187 11.44 6.98 1.09
N HIS A 188 11.08 8.00 0.30
CA HIS A 188 9.73 8.51 0.21
C HIS A 188 9.04 7.95 -1.05
N VAL A 189 7.89 7.33 -0.84
CA VAL A 189 7.09 6.68 -1.88
C VAL A 189 5.75 7.37 -2.01
N MET A 190 5.30 7.52 -3.26
CA MET A 190 3.91 7.80 -3.59
C MET A 190 3.40 6.75 -4.58
N ILE A 191 2.32 6.06 -4.24
CA ILE A 191 1.60 5.14 -5.14
C ILE A 191 0.26 5.79 -5.46
N HIS A 192 -0.07 5.85 -6.74
CA HIS A 192 -1.29 6.47 -7.22
C HIS A 192 -1.98 5.58 -8.27
N TYR A 193 -3.28 5.41 -8.11
CA TYR A 193 -4.17 4.74 -9.06
C TYR A 193 -5.28 5.69 -9.48
N ASP A 194 -5.42 5.87 -10.79
CA ASP A 194 -6.50 6.61 -11.45
C ASP A 194 -7.40 5.61 -12.18
N SER A 195 -8.60 5.41 -11.65
CA SER A 195 -9.62 4.50 -12.19
C SER A 195 -10.13 4.93 -13.56
N SER A 196 -10.15 6.23 -13.85
CA SER A 196 -10.67 6.76 -15.12
C SER A 196 -9.78 6.38 -16.31
N THR A 197 -8.48 6.25 -16.07
CA THR A 197 -7.48 5.82 -17.06
C THR A 197 -6.96 4.41 -16.82
N SER A 198 -7.42 3.74 -15.75
CA SER A 198 -6.85 2.49 -15.24
C SER A 198 -5.32 2.58 -15.09
N ASN A 199 -4.83 3.76 -14.73
CA ASN A 199 -3.42 4.04 -14.63
C ASN A 199 -2.94 3.81 -13.20
N PHE A 200 -2.07 2.82 -13.05
CA PHE A 200 -1.36 2.55 -11.81
C PHE A 200 0.08 3.04 -11.95
N SER A 201 0.46 3.99 -11.08
CA SER A 201 1.75 4.67 -11.13
C SER A 201 2.43 4.71 -9.76
N VAL A 202 3.75 4.57 -9.78
CA VAL A 202 4.60 4.63 -8.58
C VAL A 202 5.66 5.70 -8.80
N THR A 203 5.74 6.65 -7.87
CA THR A 203 6.75 7.71 -7.86
C THR A 203 7.63 7.56 -6.63
N LEU A 204 8.95 7.59 -6.83
CA LEU A 204 9.95 7.51 -5.77
C LEU A 204 10.72 8.81 -5.67
N SER A 205 11.02 9.23 -4.45
CA SER A 205 12.03 10.24 -4.18
C SER A 205 12.94 9.77 -3.05
N LEU A 206 14.24 9.64 -3.35
CA LEU A 206 15.24 9.32 -2.34
C LEU A 206 15.59 10.60 -1.58
N ARG A 207 15.50 10.54 -0.25
CA ARG A 207 15.98 11.62 0.63
C ARG A 207 17.06 11.06 1.54
N ILE A 208 18.32 11.32 1.20
CA ILE A 208 19.46 11.00 2.08
C ILE A 208 19.49 12.05 3.20
N ILE A 209 18.74 11.80 4.27
CA ILE A 209 18.70 12.67 5.44
C ILE A 209 19.66 12.12 6.49
N HIS A 210 20.79 12.80 6.72
CA HIS A 210 21.52 12.70 7.99
C HIS A 210 20.70 13.48 9.04
N PRO A 211 20.39 12.93 10.23
CA PRO A 211 19.38 13.51 11.11
C PRO A 211 19.87 14.84 11.72
N PRO A 212 19.00 15.77 12.19
CA PRO A 212 17.54 15.74 12.29
C PRO A 212 16.82 16.96 11.66
N LEU A 213 15.55 16.80 11.27
CA LEU A 213 14.39 17.61 11.69
C LEU A 213 13.16 17.28 10.82
N MET A 214 12.04 17.06 11.51
CA MET A 214 10.69 16.84 11.00
C MET A 214 10.25 17.94 10.02
N THR A 215 9.60 17.55 8.94
CA THR A 215 8.15 17.76 8.73
C THR A 215 7.75 17.02 7.45
N MET A 216 6.74 16.14 7.48
CA MET A 216 6.01 15.79 6.26
C MET A 216 4.52 15.69 6.58
N LYS A 217 3.73 16.33 5.71
CA LYS A 217 2.28 16.29 5.69
C LYS A 217 1.87 15.03 4.95
N LEU A 218 1.12 14.17 5.62
CA LEU A 218 0.53 12.99 5.02
C LEU A 218 -0.92 13.33 4.63
N PHE A 219 -1.23 13.13 3.36
CA PHE A 219 -2.60 13.03 2.87
C PHE A 219 -2.79 11.56 2.48
N ILE A 220 -3.71 10.85 3.15
CA ILE A 220 -4.26 9.60 2.63
C ILE A 220 -5.74 9.61 2.95
N ILE A 221 -6.63 9.83 1.95
CA ILE A 221 -8.10 9.77 2.11
C ILE A 221 -8.78 8.83 1.09
N PHE A 222 -9.42 7.69 1.45
CA PHE A 222 -10.39 6.89 0.61
C PHE A 222 -11.48 6.04 1.27
N GLY A 223 -12.74 6.44 1.10
CA GLY A 223 -13.80 6.00 2.00
C GLY A 223 -15.18 6.12 1.46
N LEU A 224 -16.03 5.76 2.42
CA LEU A 224 -17.26 4.98 2.32
C LEU A 224 -17.04 3.62 1.68
#